data_AF-A0A519N531-F1
#
_entry.id   AF-A0A519N531-F1
#
_cell.length_a   1.000
_cell.length_b   1.000
_cell.length_c   1.000
_cell.angle_alpha   90.00
_cell.angle_beta   90.00
_cell.angle_gamma   90.00
#
_symmetry.space_group_name_H-M   'P 1'
#
loop_
_entity.id
_entity.type
_entity.pdbx_description
1 polymer ?
#
loop_
_entity_poly.entity_id
_entity_poly.type
_entity_poly.pdbx_seq_one_letter_code
_entity_poly.pdbx_strand_id
1 'polypeptide(L)'
;MIYSQKIKEIFLFLLVSTTMNCVCQTRSDTIVAKFAEIESAFEKNVQIFTHSLIENDVTLYCLFEQRSLGYSFGFTTEQFRKSPCCCIEPRTIYFFWLADDKTFGKRFDYCGNSVAVDLGEIDLWQFYFGDKKRFESEKTKLFTYYDQSKEKSLSIVRHDGISWEFSIVDAKTNLVKKFNELDILKESDGKTNLNFEYNISLKSKRMLDVLLELSKEL
;
A
#
# COMPACT_ATOMS: atom_id res chain seq x y z
N MET A 1 18.83 -18.21 18.76
CA MET A 1 19.67 -17.33 17.91
C MET A 1 19.69 -17.73 16.42
N ILE A 2 18.69 -18.45 15.90
CA ILE A 2 18.57 -18.81 14.46
C ILE A 2 17.46 -17.98 13.77
N TYR A 3 16.56 -17.37 14.55
CA TYR A 3 15.41 -16.61 14.07
C TYR A 3 15.76 -15.27 13.40
N SER A 4 16.83 -14.60 13.85
CA SER A 4 17.29 -13.31 13.30
C SER A 4 17.70 -13.39 11.83
N GLN A 5 18.18 -14.56 11.38
CA GLN A 5 18.78 -14.71 10.05
C GLN A 5 17.73 -14.86 8.94
N LYS A 6 16.63 -15.58 9.19
CA LYS A 6 15.50 -15.69 8.23
C LYS A 6 14.75 -14.38 8.02
N ILE A 7 14.62 -13.55 9.05
CA ILE A 7 13.99 -12.22 8.95
C ILE A 7 14.86 -11.30 8.09
N LYS A 8 16.20 -11.39 8.21
CA LYS A 8 17.15 -10.65 7.37
C LYS A 8 17.10 -11.06 5.89
N GLU A 9 16.85 -12.33 5.57
CA GLU A 9 16.74 -12.80 4.18
C GLU A 9 15.41 -12.41 3.51
N ILE A 10 14.29 -12.39 4.26
CA ILE A 10 13.00 -11.88 3.78
C ILE A 10 13.09 -10.37 3.46
N PHE A 11 13.95 -9.65 4.17
CA PHE A 11 14.16 -8.21 4.04
C PHE A 11 14.75 -7.78 2.69
N LEU A 12 15.60 -8.61 2.08
CA LEU A 12 16.24 -8.28 0.81
C LEU A 12 15.26 -8.31 -0.38
N PHE A 13 14.14 -9.01 -0.24
CA PHE A 13 13.12 -9.17 -1.29
C PHE A 13 12.02 -8.09 -1.27
N LEU A 14 11.81 -7.40 -0.14
CA LEU A 14 10.73 -6.41 0.03
C LEU A 14 10.97 -5.07 -0.70
N LEU A 15 12.17 -4.84 -1.24
CA LEU A 15 12.57 -3.54 -1.80
C LEU A 15 12.77 -3.51 -3.33
N VAL A 16 12.42 -4.58 -4.05
CA VAL A 16 12.51 -4.58 -5.52
C VAL A 16 11.10 -4.62 -6.12
N SER A 17 10.43 -3.47 -6.09
CA SER A 17 9.31 -3.18 -6.99
C SER A 17 9.61 -1.88 -7.72
N THR A 18 10.40 -2.01 -8.78
CA THR A 18 10.57 -0.96 -9.78
C THR A 18 9.23 -0.63 -10.42
N THR A 19 8.83 0.64 -10.42
CA THR A 19 8.16 1.32 -11.54
C THR A 19 7.87 2.78 -11.18
N MET A 20 8.72 3.68 -11.67
CA MET A 20 8.34 5.07 -11.92
C MET A 20 7.32 5.07 -13.07
N ASN A 21 6.03 5.19 -12.76
CA ASN A 21 5.00 5.45 -13.79
C ASN A 21 4.32 6.82 -13.65
N CYS A 22 4.83 7.72 -12.79
CA CYS A 22 4.50 9.14 -12.89
C CYS A 22 5.39 9.81 -13.93
N VAL A 23 5.01 9.71 -15.21
CA VAL A 23 5.59 10.54 -16.27
C VAL A 23 4.98 11.94 -16.15
N CYS A 24 5.59 12.80 -15.34
CA CYS A 24 5.34 14.23 -15.41
C CYS A 24 5.73 14.71 -16.81
N GLN A 25 4.75 15.12 -17.62
CA GLN A 25 4.95 15.66 -18.97
C GLN A 25 5.66 17.03 -18.99
N THR A 26 6.09 17.56 -17.84
CA THR A 26 6.98 18.73 -17.78
C THR A 26 8.44 18.28 -17.90
N ARG A 27 9.00 18.44 -19.09
CA ARG A 27 10.41 18.22 -19.49
C ARG A 27 11.44 19.09 -18.75
N SER A 28 11.45 19.08 -17.41
CA SER A 28 12.55 19.67 -16.64
C SER A 28 13.26 18.56 -15.90
N ASP A 29 14.46 18.20 -16.37
CA ASP A 29 15.34 17.20 -15.74
C ASP A 29 15.54 17.50 -14.24
N THR A 30 15.48 18.78 -13.86
CA THR A 30 15.56 19.24 -12.47
C THR A 30 14.40 18.77 -11.59
N ILE A 31 13.17 18.71 -12.13
CA ILE A 31 11.99 18.23 -11.38
C ILE A 31 12.08 16.71 -11.17
N VAL A 32 12.50 15.98 -12.21
CA VAL A 32 12.69 14.53 -12.15
C VAL A 32 13.77 14.16 -11.13
N ALA A 33 14.92 14.83 -11.17
CA ALA A 33 16.01 14.61 -10.21
C ALA A 33 15.56 14.87 -8.76
N LYS A 34 14.85 15.98 -8.52
CA LYS A 34 14.37 16.32 -7.17
C LYS A 34 13.33 15.33 -6.65
N PHE A 35 12.46 14.80 -7.53
CA PHE A 35 11.52 13.74 -7.13
C PHE A 35 12.26 12.44 -6.77
N ALA A 36 13.29 12.06 -7.52
CA ALA A 36 14.10 10.90 -7.22
C ALA A 36 14.84 11.02 -5.87
N GLU A 37 15.35 12.21 -5.53
CA GLU A 37 15.94 12.49 -4.21
C GLU A 37 14.92 12.32 -3.08
N ILE A 38 13.70 12.84 -3.28
CA ILE A 38 12.59 12.71 -2.32
C ILE A 38 12.19 11.24 -2.12
N GLU A 39 12.06 10.47 -3.21
CA GLU A 39 11.76 9.03 -3.14
C GLU A 39 12.85 8.27 -2.39
N SER A 40 14.12 8.55 -2.68
CA SER A 40 15.24 7.90 -2.00
C SER A 40 15.27 8.22 -0.50
N ALA A 41 14.98 9.46 -0.12
CA ALA A 41 14.88 9.86 1.29
C ALA A 41 13.70 9.18 2.00
N PHE A 42 12.55 9.07 1.32
CA PHE A 42 11.36 8.36 1.81
C PHE A 42 11.68 6.88 2.09
N GLU A 43 12.25 6.17 1.10
CA GLU A 43 12.63 4.76 1.25
C GLU A 43 13.63 4.54 2.39
N LYS A 44 14.62 5.44 2.51
CA LYS A 44 15.60 5.38 3.61
C LYS A 44 14.95 5.52 4.97
N ASN A 45 13.98 6.43 5.13
CA ASN A 45 13.27 6.63 6.39
C ASN A 45 12.44 5.40 6.78
N VAL A 46 11.73 4.82 5.80
CA VAL A 46 10.98 3.58 5.98
C VAL A 46 11.91 2.45 6.41
N GLN A 47 13.06 2.29 5.74
CA GLN A 47 14.06 1.26 6.08
C GLN A 47 14.63 1.43 7.50
N ILE A 48 15.01 2.66 7.89
CA ILE A 48 15.50 2.95 9.25
C ILE A 48 14.44 2.56 10.28
N PHE A 49 13.17 2.90 10.03
CA PHE A 49 12.12 2.55 10.96
C PHE A 49 11.88 1.05 11.05
N THR A 50 11.81 0.33 9.93
CA THR A 50 11.67 -1.13 9.96
C THR A 50 12.85 -1.80 10.66
N HIS A 51 14.08 -1.27 10.51
CA HIS A 51 15.23 -1.75 11.26
C HIS A 51 15.05 -1.53 12.77
N SER A 52 14.58 -0.35 13.17
CA SER A 52 14.31 -0.05 14.59
C SER A 52 13.26 -0.98 15.19
N LEU A 53 12.23 -1.39 14.44
CA LEU A 53 11.27 -2.39 14.90
C LEU A 53 11.97 -3.72 15.23
N ILE A 54 12.88 -4.17 14.36
CA ILE A 54 13.65 -5.41 14.59
C ILE A 54 14.60 -5.29 15.78
N GLU A 55 15.30 -4.16 15.91
CA GLU A 55 16.21 -3.93 17.04
C GLU A 55 15.49 -3.91 18.40
N ASN A 56 14.19 -3.59 18.39
CA ASN A 56 13.32 -3.62 19.56
C ASN A 56 12.49 -4.92 19.65
N ASP A 57 12.95 -6.00 19.03
CA ASP A 57 12.33 -7.34 19.08
C ASP A 57 10.85 -7.38 18.63
N VAL A 58 10.42 -6.44 17.79
CA VAL A 58 9.08 -6.48 17.17
C VAL A 58 9.07 -7.58 16.11
N THR A 59 8.32 -8.65 16.39
CA THR A 59 8.24 -9.84 15.52
C THR A 59 6.95 -9.92 14.71
N LEU A 60 6.01 -9.01 14.95
CA LEU A 60 4.71 -8.94 14.26
C LEU A 60 4.41 -7.50 13.86
N TYR A 61 4.38 -7.26 12.55
CA TYR A 61 3.97 -5.98 12.01
C TYR A 61 3.25 -6.13 10.67
N CYS A 62 2.47 -5.11 10.33
CA CYS A 62 1.82 -4.93 9.05
C CYS A 62 2.33 -3.63 8.42
N LEU A 63 2.83 -3.74 7.19
CA LEU A 63 3.12 -2.60 6.34
C LEU A 63 1.93 -2.43 5.40
N PHE A 64 1.29 -1.28 5.41
CA PHE A 64 0.16 -0.93 4.53
C PHE A 64 0.57 0.25 3.65
N GLU A 65 0.68 0.04 2.36
CA GLU A 65 1.03 1.04 1.36
C GLU A 65 -0.22 1.44 0.56
N GLN A 66 -0.43 2.74 0.41
CA GLN A 66 -1.36 3.35 -0.54
C GLN A 66 -0.56 4.10 -1.60
N ARG A 67 -0.84 3.87 -2.87
CA ARG A 67 -0.12 4.49 -3.99
C ARG A 67 -1.08 4.87 -5.12
N SER A 68 -0.90 6.06 -5.69
CA SER A 68 -1.57 6.42 -6.96
C SER A 68 -0.79 5.87 -8.17
N LEU A 69 -1.49 5.20 -9.09
CA LEU A 69 -0.90 4.56 -10.26
C LEU A 69 -0.84 5.43 -11.52
N GLY A 70 -1.36 6.68 -11.48
CA GLY A 70 -1.33 7.55 -12.65
C GLY A 70 -2.07 8.87 -12.45
N TYR A 71 -1.34 9.93 -12.09
CA TYR A 71 -1.80 11.30 -12.26
C TYR A 71 -0.83 12.07 -13.17
N SER A 72 -1.36 12.71 -14.20
CA SER A 72 -0.66 13.77 -14.92
C SER A 72 -1.01 15.11 -14.27
N PHE A 73 -0.10 15.64 -13.45
CA PHE A 73 -0.25 17.00 -12.95
C PHE A 73 0.44 17.99 -13.88
N GLY A 74 -0.31 18.98 -14.37
CA GLY A 74 0.25 20.17 -15.01
C GLY A 74 0.60 21.19 -13.94
N PHE A 75 1.87 21.27 -13.53
CA PHE A 75 2.35 22.36 -12.68
C PHE A 75 3.22 23.32 -13.49
N THR A 76 3.05 24.62 -13.25
CA THR A 76 4.07 25.61 -13.61
C THR A 76 5.25 25.52 -12.63
N THR A 77 6.46 25.88 -13.07
CA THR A 77 7.67 25.89 -12.22
C THR A 77 7.49 26.76 -10.97
N GLU A 78 6.69 27.82 -11.06
CA GLU A 78 6.38 28.71 -9.94
C GLU A 78 5.42 28.07 -8.92
N GLN A 79 4.40 27.33 -9.38
CA GLN A 79 3.51 26.54 -8.52
C GLN A 79 4.26 25.45 -7.78
N PHE A 80 5.20 24.76 -8.44
CA PHE A 80 6.03 23.74 -7.80
C PHE A 80 6.95 24.32 -6.71
N ARG A 81 7.39 25.58 -6.85
CA ARG A 81 8.20 26.27 -5.83
C ARG A 81 7.39 26.82 -4.66
N LYS A 82 6.12 27.18 -4.88
CA LYS A 82 5.22 27.78 -3.88
C LYS A 82 4.35 26.76 -3.16
N SER A 83 4.07 25.61 -3.78
CA SER A 83 3.33 24.53 -3.14
C SER A 83 4.30 23.76 -2.24
N PRO A 84 4.12 23.76 -0.90
CA PRO A 84 4.82 22.76 -0.09
C PRO A 84 4.40 21.40 -0.66
N CYS A 85 5.34 20.47 -0.80
CA CYS A 85 5.23 19.18 -1.49
C CYS A 85 4.10 18.23 -0.99
N CYS A 86 3.10 18.69 -0.24
CA CYS A 86 2.02 17.90 0.35
C CYS A 86 0.79 17.66 -0.53
N CYS A 87 0.70 18.22 -1.74
CA CYS A 87 -0.47 18.00 -2.60
C CYS A 87 -0.31 16.82 -3.55
N ILE A 88 0.84 16.15 -3.52
CA ILE A 88 1.10 14.93 -4.27
C ILE A 88 1.37 13.89 -3.19
N GLU A 89 0.37 13.09 -2.85
CA GLU A 89 0.56 11.85 -2.09
C GLU A 89 0.66 10.70 -3.08
N PRO A 90 1.73 10.58 -3.90
CA PRO A 90 1.82 9.46 -4.83
C PRO A 90 1.99 8.14 -4.07
N ARG A 91 2.41 8.20 -2.79
CA ARG A 91 2.70 7.07 -1.93
C ARG A 91 2.61 7.46 -0.45
N THR A 92 1.92 6.65 0.33
CA THR A 92 1.88 6.72 1.79
C THR A 92 2.05 5.31 2.34
N ILE A 93 2.90 5.14 3.36
CA ILE A 93 3.12 3.87 4.04
C ILE A 93 2.73 4.01 5.50
N TYR A 94 1.91 3.08 5.97
CA TYR A 94 1.53 2.94 7.35
C TYR A 94 2.16 1.67 7.92
N PHE A 95 2.72 1.79 9.12
CA PHE A 95 3.13 0.65 9.92
C PHE A 95 2.14 0.45 11.04
N PHE A 96 1.69 -0.79 11.20
CA PHE A 96 0.98 -1.25 12.39
C PHE A 96 1.80 -2.36 13.03
N TRP A 97 2.07 -2.31 14.33
CA TRP A 97 2.81 -3.39 14.99
C TRP A 97 2.29 -3.67 16.39
N LEU A 98 2.51 -4.90 16.85
CA LEU A 98 2.15 -5.33 18.20
C LEU A 98 3.37 -5.20 19.11
N ALA A 99 3.23 -4.47 20.22
CA ALA A 99 4.22 -4.41 21.30
C ALA A 99 3.48 -4.26 22.64
N ASP A 100 3.93 -4.96 23.68
CA ASP A 100 3.31 -4.94 25.02
C ASP A 100 1.77 -5.15 24.98
N ASP A 101 1.31 -6.10 24.16
CA ASP A 101 -0.10 -6.42 23.92
C ASP A 101 -0.97 -5.28 23.35
N LYS A 102 -0.33 -4.19 22.90
CA LYS A 102 -0.97 -3.04 22.26
C LYS A 102 -0.58 -2.91 20.81
N THR A 103 -1.49 -2.36 20.01
CA THR A 103 -1.16 -2.03 18.63
C THR A 103 -0.75 -0.57 18.52
N PHE A 104 0.37 -0.36 17.85
CA PHE A 104 0.85 0.97 17.53
C PHE A 104 0.74 1.21 16.03
N GLY A 105 0.57 2.47 15.65
CA GLY A 105 0.49 2.92 14.27
C GLY A 105 1.52 4.02 13.98
N LYS A 106 2.05 4.06 12.75
CA LYS A 106 2.89 5.16 12.27
C LYS A 106 2.74 5.36 10.77
N ARG A 107 2.50 6.60 10.35
CA ARG A 107 2.40 7.04 8.96
C ARG A 107 3.73 7.63 8.45
N PHE A 108 4.06 7.29 7.21
CA PHE A 108 5.15 7.83 6.41
C PHE A 108 4.58 8.36 5.10
N ASP A 109 4.85 9.62 4.80
CA ASP A 109 4.59 10.22 3.49
C ASP A 109 5.74 11.17 3.11
N TYR A 110 5.60 11.89 2.00
CA TYR A 110 6.61 12.86 1.55
C TYR A 110 6.60 14.18 2.33
N CYS A 111 5.59 14.43 3.16
CA CYS A 111 5.54 15.58 4.07
C CYS A 111 6.35 15.33 5.34
N GLY A 112 6.58 14.07 5.69
CA GLY A 112 7.50 13.67 6.74
C GLY A 112 7.05 12.43 7.51
N ASN A 113 7.75 12.19 8.63
CA ASN A 113 7.44 11.07 9.50
C ASN A 113 6.50 11.54 10.61
N SER A 114 5.35 10.88 10.75
CA SER A 114 4.47 11.07 11.91
C SER A 114 5.10 10.49 13.19
N VAL A 115 4.55 10.87 14.35
CA VAL A 115 4.87 10.22 15.62
C VAL A 115 4.10 8.90 15.71
N ALA A 116 4.69 7.90 16.37
CA ALA A 116 3.97 6.66 16.65
C ALA A 116 2.77 6.93 17.57
N VAL A 117 1.62 6.35 17.24
CA VAL A 117 0.37 6.48 18.01
C VAL A 117 0.03 5.14 18.63
N ASP A 118 -0.35 5.12 19.92
CA ASP A 118 -0.96 3.97 20.59
C ASP A 118 -2.42 3.88 20.14
N LEU A 119 -2.75 2.83 19.36
CA LEU A 119 -4.10 2.55 18.88
C LEU A 119 -4.88 1.67 19.86
N GLY A 120 -4.26 1.27 20.98
CA GLY A 120 -4.85 0.45 22.02
C GLY A 120 -4.98 -1.03 21.64
N GLU A 121 -5.92 -1.69 22.31
CA GLU A 121 -6.33 -3.07 22.04
C GLU A 121 -7.27 -3.07 20.83
N ILE A 122 -6.72 -3.33 19.64
CA ILE A 122 -7.51 -3.49 18.42
C ILE A 122 -7.48 -4.94 17.93
N ASP A 123 -8.61 -5.39 17.40
CA ASP A 123 -8.79 -6.75 16.90
C ASP A 123 -8.03 -7.06 15.59
N LEU A 124 -7.12 -6.19 15.15
CA LEU A 124 -6.35 -6.36 13.91
C LEU A 124 -5.65 -7.72 13.87
N TRP A 125 -4.92 -8.06 14.93
CA TRP A 125 -4.13 -9.28 15.00
C TRP A 125 -5.01 -10.51 15.21
N GLN A 126 -6.06 -10.40 16.02
CA GLN A 126 -7.04 -11.48 16.21
C GLN A 126 -7.74 -11.81 14.89
N PHE A 127 -8.11 -10.79 14.12
CA PHE A 127 -8.72 -10.94 12.80
C PHE A 127 -7.77 -11.64 11.80
N TYR A 128 -6.50 -11.25 11.76
CA TYR A 128 -5.51 -11.92 10.92
C TYR A 128 -5.31 -13.38 11.31
N PHE A 129 -5.01 -13.65 12.59
CA PHE A 129 -4.69 -15.00 13.04
C PHE A 129 -5.91 -15.95 12.98
N GLY A 130 -7.12 -15.43 13.19
CA GLY A 130 -8.37 -16.21 13.08
C GLY A 130 -8.64 -16.75 11.69
N ASP A 131 -8.16 -16.08 10.64
CA ASP A 131 -8.42 -16.43 9.23
C ASP A 131 -7.13 -16.65 8.41
N LYS A 132 -5.96 -16.86 9.04
CA LYS A 132 -4.64 -16.87 8.39
C LYS A 132 -4.54 -17.72 7.11
N LYS A 133 -5.03 -18.97 7.14
CA LYS A 133 -5.03 -19.88 5.96
C LYS A 133 -5.86 -19.33 4.80
N ARG A 134 -6.95 -18.62 5.11
CA ARG A 134 -7.82 -18.01 4.11
C ARG A 134 -7.12 -16.81 3.48
N PHE A 135 -6.47 -15.97 4.29
CA PHE A 135 -5.61 -14.91 3.77
C PHE A 135 -4.55 -15.46 2.82
N GLU A 136 -3.84 -16.54 3.16
CA GLU A 136 -2.80 -17.10 2.29
C GLU A 136 -3.32 -17.57 0.91
N SER A 137 -4.57 -18.03 0.82
CA SER A 137 -5.16 -18.61 -0.39
C SER A 137 -5.99 -17.63 -1.24
N GLU A 138 -6.52 -16.55 -0.66
CA GLU A 138 -7.35 -15.57 -1.39
C GLU A 138 -6.57 -14.83 -2.49
N LYS A 139 -7.22 -14.58 -3.62
CA LYS A 139 -6.68 -13.78 -4.73
C LYS A 139 -7.74 -12.82 -5.23
N THR A 140 -7.41 -11.55 -5.36
CA THR A 140 -8.25 -10.55 -6.01
C THR A 140 -8.39 -10.89 -7.49
N LYS A 141 -9.61 -10.79 -8.03
CA LYS A 141 -9.86 -10.92 -9.48
C LYS A 141 -9.89 -9.55 -10.12
N LEU A 142 -9.40 -9.46 -11.35
CA LEU A 142 -9.38 -8.19 -12.08
C LEU A 142 -10.79 -7.73 -12.44
N PHE A 143 -10.99 -6.41 -12.55
CA PHE A 143 -12.21 -5.84 -13.13
C PHE A 143 -12.48 -6.46 -14.50
N THR A 144 -13.64 -7.10 -14.64
CA THR A 144 -14.06 -7.79 -15.87
C THR A 144 -15.50 -7.42 -16.19
N TYR A 145 -15.80 -7.14 -17.45
CA TYR A 145 -17.14 -6.75 -17.91
C TYR A 145 -17.48 -7.38 -19.26
N TYR A 146 -18.77 -7.36 -19.64
CA TYR A 146 -19.22 -7.75 -20.98
C TYR A 146 -19.12 -6.56 -21.94
N ASP A 147 -18.35 -6.72 -23.01
CA ASP A 147 -18.28 -5.73 -24.09
C ASP A 147 -19.39 -5.98 -25.12
N GLN A 148 -20.34 -5.05 -25.22
CA GLN A 148 -21.44 -5.14 -26.19
C GLN A 148 -21.00 -4.77 -27.62
N SER A 149 -19.86 -4.07 -27.77
CA SER A 149 -19.34 -3.64 -29.09
C SER A 149 -18.60 -4.76 -29.84
N LYS A 150 -18.23 -5.83 -29.13
CA LYS A 150 -17.53 -7.01 -29.66
C LYS A 150 -18.21 -8.26 -29.14
N GLU A 151 -19.20 -8.78 -29.89
CA GLU A 151 -19.91 -10.06 -29.65
C GLU A 151 -19.69 -10.68 -28.24
N LYS A 152 -20.25 -10.06 -27.19
CA LYS A 152 -20.18 -10.55 -25.79
C LYS A 152 -18.80 -11.05 -25.34
N SER A 153 -17.72 -10.35 -25.70
CA SER A 153 -16.38 -10.70 -25.23
C SER A 153 -16.12 -10.19 -23.80
N LEU A 154 -15.37 -10.97 -23.03
CA LEU A 154 -14.88 -10.55 -21.71
C LEU A 154 -13.72 -9.58 -21.89
N SER A 155 -13.82 -8.40 -21.31
CA SER A 155 -12.78 -7.37 -21.38
C SER A 155 -12.24 -7.03 -19.99
N ILE A 156 -10.94 -6.74 -19.92
CA ILE A 156 -10.20 -6.31 -18.72
C ILE A 156 -9.81 -4.84 -18.89
N VAL A 157 -10.02 -4.02 -17.87
CA VAL A 157 -9.58 -2.61 -17.86
C VAL A 157 -8.16 -2.53 -17.30
N ARG A 158 -7.26 -1.76 -17.95
CA ARG A 158 -5.91 -1.44 -17.43
C ARG A 158 -5.89 -0.03 -16.84
N HIS A 159 -5.11 0.13 -15.77
CA HIS A 159 -5.28 1.11 -14.70
C HIS A 159 -4.88 2.56 -14.98
N ASP A 160 -5.77 3.46 -14.55
CA ASP A 160 -5.51 4.75 -13.89
C ASP A 160 -6.31 4.72 -12.56
N GLY A 161 -5.69 4.91 -11.38
CA GLY A 161 -6.41 4.87 -10.08
C GLY A 161 -5.54 4.61 -8.84
N ILE A 162 -6.17 4.42 -7.68
CA ILE A 162 -5.47 4.10 -6.42
C ILE A 162 -5.18 2.60 -6.32
N SER A 163 -4.00 2.27 -5.81
CA SER A 163 -3.59 0.92 -5.43
C SER A 163 -3.29 0.87 -3.94
N TRP A 164 -3.62 -0.27 -3.34
CA TRP A 164 -3.33 -0.58 -1.96
C TRP A 164 -2.60 -1.91 -1.89
N GLU A 165 -1.57 -1.96 -1.06
CA GLU A 165 -0.83 -3.15 -0.75
C GLU A 165 -0.68 -3.27 0.76
N PHE A 166 -0.91 -4.45 1.32
CA PHE A 166 -0.48 -4.72 2.68
C PHE A 166 0.36 -5.98 2.76
N SER A 167 1.39 -5.90 3.58
CA SER A 167 2.29 -7.00 3.92
C SER A 167 2.18 -7.26 5.42
N ILE A 168 1.82 -8.49 5.81
CA ILE A 168 1.86 -8.93 7.21
C ILE A 168 3.10 -9.80 7.37
N VAL A 169 4.00 -9.36 8.25
CA VAL A 169 5.23 -10.05 8.58
C VAL A 169 5.11 -10.59 9.99
N ASP A 170 5.19 -11.91 10.11
CA ASP A 170 5.31 -12.62 11.38
C ASP A 170 6.54 -13.55 11.36
N ALA A 171 6.83 -14.23 12.47
CA ALA A 171 7.99 -15.11 12.60
C ALA A 171 8.08 -16.25 11.55
N LYS A 172 6.98 -16.58 10.85
CA LYS A 172 6.89 -17.70 9.92
C LYS A 172 6.49 -17.29 8.52
N THR A 173 5.91 -16.11 8.33
CA THR A 173 5.18 -15.78 7.10
C THR A 173 5.38 -14.32 6.72
N ASN A 174 5.58 -14.09 5.42
CA ASN A 174 5.42 -12.78 4.80
C ASN A 174 4.25 -12.88 3.81
N LEU A 175 3.08 -12.44 4.26
CA LEU A 175 1.87 -12.43 3.45
C LEU A 175 1.75 -11.07 2.77
N VAL A 176 1.66 -11.05 1.44
CA VAL A 176 1.42 -9.83 0.67
C VAL A 176 0.05 -9.89 -0.02
N LYS A 177 -0.73 -8.82 0.09
CA LYS A 177 -2.01 -8.63 -0.61
C LYS A 177 -2.03 -7.30 -1.34
N LYS A 178 -2.51 -7.34 -2.57
CA LYS A 178 -2.65 -6.16 -3.44
C LYS A 178 -4.09 -6.01 -3.88
N PHE A 179 -4.56 -4.78 -3.85
CA PHE A 179 -5.86 -4.35 -4.34
C PHE A 179 -5.65 -3.15 -5.23
N ASN A 180 -6.36 -3.12 -6.35
CA ASN A 180 -6.53 -1.89 -7.09
C ASN A 180 -7.98 -1.43 -6.95
N GLU A 181 -8.16 -0.12 -6.95
CA GLU A 181 -9.48 0.53 -6.88
C GLU A 181 -10.47 -0.04 -7.89
N LEU A 182 -10.08 -0.14 -9.16
CA LEU A 182 -10.98 -0.70 -10.19
C LEU A 182 -11.45 -2.11 -9.84
N ASP A 183 -10.59 -2.97 -9.29
CA ASP A 183 -10.95 -4.37 -9.01
C ASP A 183 -12.08 -4.49 -7.96
N ILE A 184 -12.20 -3.50 -7.07
CA ILE A 184 -13.19 -3.48 -5.99
C ILE A 184 -14.34 -2.49 -6.24
N LEU A 185 -14.35 -1.77 -7.37
CA LEU A 185 -15.47 -0.94 -7.79
C LEU A 185 -16.57 -1.78 -8.43
N LYS A 186 -17.83 -1.43 -8.11
CA LYS A 186 -19.00 -2.07 -8.71
C LYS A 186 -19.17 -1.69 -10.18
N GLU A 187 -18.88 -0.45 -10.51
CA GLU A 187 -19.02 0.12 -11.84
C GLU A 187 -17.89 1.12 -12.11
N SER A 188 -17.44 1.18 -13.35
CA SER A 188 -16.53 2.22 -13.85
C SER A 188 -16.82 2.47 -15.34
N ASP A 189 -16.87 3.73 -15.75
CA ASP A 189 -17.20 4.15 -17.13
C ASP A 189 -18.46 3.48 -17.72
N GLY A 190 -19.52 3.36 -16.90
CA GLY A 190 -20.78 2.72 -17.30
C GLY A 190 -20.70 1.19 -17.50
N LYS A 191 -19.61 0.55 -17.05
CA LYS A 191 -19.39 -0.90 -17.15
C LYS A 191 -19.49 -1.54 -15.78
N THR A 192 -20.35 -2.55 -15.65
CA THR A 192 -20.51 -3.32 -14.41
C THR A 192 -19.39 -4.35 -14.25
N ASN A 193 -18.77 -4.38 -13.07
CA ASN A 193 -17.73 -5.34 -12.71
C ASN A 193 -18.33 -6.70 -12.31
N LEU A 194 -18.09 -7.73 -13.12
CA LEU A 194 -18.56 -9.10 -12.89
C LEU A 194 -17.91 -9.78 -11.68
N ASN A 195 -16.75 -9.29 -11.23
CA ASN A 195 -16.02 -9.86 -10.08
C ASN A 195 -16.24 -9.08 -8.78
N PHE A 196 -17.09 -8.04 -8.78
CA PHE A 196 -17.31 -7.16 -7.63
C PHE A 196 -17.67 -7.95 -6.36
N GLU A 197 -18.78 -8.71 -6.39
CA GLU A 197 -19.30 -9.48 -5.25
C GLU A 197 -18.26 -10.46 -4.70
N TYR A 198 -17.49 -11.11 -5.59
CA TYR A 198 -16.40 -11.99 -5.20
C TYR A 198 -15.32 -11.20 -4.43
N ASN A 199 -14.84 -10.09 -4.99
CA ASN A 199 -13.74 -9.32 -4.39
C ASN A 199 -14.14 -8.66 -3.06
N ILE A 200 -15.36 -8.13 -2.93
CA ILE A 200 -15.81 -7.54 -1.67
C ILE A 200 -16.06 -8.56 -0.57
N SER A 201 -16.25 -9.85 -0.92
CA SER A 201 -16.43 -10.94 0.03
C SER A 201 -15.12 -11.49 0.63
N LEU A 202 -13.97 -11.06 0.13
CA LEU A 202 -12.65 -11.53 0.58
C LEU A 202 -12.33 -11.04 2.00
N LYS A 203 -11.72 -11.90 2.82
CA LYS A 203 -11.19 -11.52 4.14
C LYS A 203 -10.07 -10.50 4.00
N SER A 204 -9.24 -10.65 2.98
CA SER A 204 -8.21 -9.68 2.59
C SER A 204 -8.79 -8.30 2.24
N LYS A 205 -9.98 -8.22 1.66
CA LYS A 205 -10.66 -6.94 1.45
C LYS A 205 -11.17 -6.34 2.76
N ARG A 206 -11.76 -7.15 3.63
CA ARG A 206 -12.15 -6.68 4.98
C ARG A 206 -10.95 -6.21 5.80
N MET A 207 -9.79 -6.85 5.67
CA MET A 207 -8.54 -6.37 6.28
C MET A 207 -8.12 -5.01 5.71
N LEU A 208 -8.18 -4.83 4.39
CA LEU A 208 -7.94 -3.53 3.77
C LEU A 208 -8.87 -2.45 4.36
N ASP A 209 -10.15 -2.74 4.58
CA ASP A 209 -11.09 -1.79 5.20
C ASP A 209 -10.69 -1.41 6.63
N VAL A 210 -10.25 -2.38 7.43
CA VAL A 210 -9.74 -2.12 8.79
C VAL A 210 -8.49 -1.24 8.73
N LEU A 211 -7.53 -1.55 7.84
CA LEU A 211 -6.30 -0.78 7.70
C LEU A 211 -6.58 0.66 7.22
N LEU A 212 -7.52 0.84 6.31
CA LEU A 212 -7.98 2.16 5.85
C LEU A 212 -8.60 2.95 7.01
N GLU A 213 -9.40 2.31 7.86
CA GLU A 213 -9.99 3.00 9.02
C GLU A 213 -8.91 3.40 10.03
N LEU A 214 -8.02 2.47 10.40
CA LEU A 214 -6.92 2.76 11.33
C LEU A 214 -5.98 3.84 10.81
N SER A 215 -5.80 3.93 9.48
CA SER A 215 -4.95 4.94 8.88
C SER A 215 -5.46 6.37 9.03
N LYS A 216 -6.75 6.57 9.33
CA LYS A 216 -7.33 7.89 9.59
C LYS A 216 -6.91 8.47 10.95
N GLU A 217 -6.46 7.61 11.86
CA GLU A 217 -5.97 7.99 13.19
C GLU A 217 -4.48 8.40 13.17
N LEU A 218 -3.82 8.36 12.00
CA LEU A 218 -2.37 8.59 11.81
C LEU A 218 -2.05 9.78 10.91
#